data_AF-A0A0K0E887-F1
#
_entry.id   AF-A0A0K0E887-F1
#
_cell.length_a   1.000
_cell.length_b   1.000
_cell.length_c   1.000
_cell.angle_alpha   90.00
_cell.angle_beta   90.00
_cell.angle_gamma   90.00
#
_symmetry.space_group_name_H-M   'P 1'
#
loop_
_entity.id
_entity.type
_entity.pdbx_description
1 polymer ?
#
loop_
_entity_poly.entity_id
_entity_poly.type
_entity_poly.pdbx_seq_one_letter_code
_entity_poly.pdbx_strand_id
1 'polypeptide(L)'
;MFAILPLIIFLFTLPLTEGTCKSFDNYYILGELVTTSPSDKVCDPADQCVYVSMDIPAFAVGSFSGCSGDIHMRLVVGVLSKRKDLHDGVQRFLEKNNMSLTYPRFSRLSYYGDQLHRFNTFSGEGRIFLHFSNQGEEYTRPAIEFKPPAAAANPATCTVGSGKKDCFEGYCAMVEVGSVSKDGKSQVTKKIQDCPTKVYDELYMISGSYTPTDFNQALLDDIKKIGIICSQKKTHTELSQNGTSSFYWHVDCATTSGSSVGIKPYALYFHTPHNYFSFPVYRDSL
;
A
#
# COMPACT_ATOMS: atom_id res chain seq x y z
N MET A 1 30.94 -54.68 10.77
CA MET A 1 30.18 -53.46 11.12
C MET A 1 30.78 -52.14 10.61
N PHE A 2 31.91 -52.13 9.87
CA PHE A 2 32.57 -50.89 9.42
C PHE A 2 32.09 -50.31 8.07
N ALA A 3 31.13 -50.95 7.38
CA ALA A 3 30.67 -50.50 6.06
C ALA A 3 29.63 -49.35 6.09
N ILE A 4 29.11 -48.98 7.26
CA ILE A 4 28.07 -47.96 7.39
C ILE A 4 28.66 -46.54 7.39
N LEU A 5 29.88 -46.37 7.92
CA LEU A 5 30.53 -45.05 8.03
C LEU A 5 30.81 -44.36 6.67
N PRO A 6 31.38 -45.04 5.65
CA PRO A 6 31.64 -44.38 4.36
C PRO A 6 30.35 -44.01 3.61
N LEU A 7 29.26 -44.78 3.77
CA LEU A 7 27.96 -44.44 3.17
C LEU A 7 27.38 -43.16 3.78
N ILE A 8 27.49 -43.00 5.11
CA ILE A 8 27.07 -41.77 5.81
C ILE A 8 27.89 -40.58 5.31
N ILE A 9 29.22 -40.71 5.20
CA ILE A 9 30.08 -39.64 4.67
C ILE A 9 29.70 -39.30 3.22
N PHE A 10 29.45 -40.30 2.37
CA PHE A 10 29.08 -40.08 0.97
C PHE A 10 27.73 -39.37 0.82
N LEU A 11 26.75 -39.70 1.66
CA LEU A 11 25.46 -39.02 1.72
C LEU A 11 25.58 -37.57 2.23
N PHE A 12 26.52 -37.28 3.13
CA PHE A 12 26.81 -35.90 3.56
C PHE A 12 27.59 -35.08 2.51
N THR A 13 28.24 -35.74 1.54
CA THR A 13 28.97 -35.07 0.45
C THR A 13 28.18 -34.94 -0.85
N LEU A 14 26.95 -35.47 -0.94
CA LEU A 14 26.09 -35.13 -2.07
C LEU A 14 25.91 -33.61 -2.03
N PRO A 15 26.45 -32.85 -3.00
CA PRO A 15 26.23 -31.42 -3.02
C PRO A 15 24.72 -31.24 -2.99
N LEU A 16 24.23 -30.38 -2.10
CA LEU A 16 22.88 -29.87 -2.26
C LEU A 16 22.88 -29.22 -3.64
N THR A 17 22.31 -29.91 -4.63
CA THR A 17 22.34 -29.47 -6.02
C THR A 17 21.64 -28.12 -6.06
N GLU A 18 22.39 -27.07 -6.33
CA GLU A 18 21.85 -25.75 -6.60
C GLU A 18 20.85 -25.89 -7.75
N GLY A 19 19.58 -25.60 -7.47
CA GLY A 19 18.54 -25.55 -8.47
C GLY A 19 18.41 -24.14 -9.04
N THR A 20 17.57 -24.02 -10.07
CA THR A 20 17.28 -22.73 -10.70
C THR A 20 15.80 -22.40 -10.56
N CYS A 21 15.51 -21.11 -10.42
CA CYS A 21 14.15 -20.57 -10.49
C CYS A 21 14.03 -19.62 -11.67
N LYS A 22 12.90 -19.67 -12.37
CA LYS A 22 12.57 -18.67 -13.38
C LYS A 22 12.29 -17.35 -12.68
N SER A 23 13.12 -16.34 -12.94
CA SER A 23 12.97 -15.01 -12.34
C SER A 23 12.55 -13.98 -13.38
N PHE A 24 11.62 -13.11 -13.00
CA PHE A 24 11.19 -11.97 -13.80
C PHE A 24 10.52 -10.92 -12.91
N ASP A 25 10.37 -9.73 -13.46
CA ASP A 25 9.63 -8.61 -12.90
C ASP A 25 8.64 -8.10 -13.95
N ASN A 26 7.41 -7.86 -13.54
CA ASN A 26 6.40 -7.20 -14.35
C ASN A 26 5.39 -6.50 -13.41
N TYR A 27 5.83 -5.42 -12.78
CA TYR A 27 5.00 -4.70 -11.82
C TYR A 27 5.15 -3.19 -11.91
N TYR A 28 4.09 -2.51 -11.50
CA TYR A 28 3.98 -1.07 -11.43
C TYR A 28 3.88 -0.67 -9.96
N ILE A 29 4.74 0.23 -9.48
CA ILE A 29 4.72 0.71 -8.10
C ILE A 29 4.94 2.22 -8.08
N LEU A 30 4.06 2.96 -7.40
CA LEU A 30 4.18 4.42 -7.20
C LEU A 30 4.41 5.22 -8.49
N GLY A 31 3.90 4.75 -9.64
CA GLY A 31 4.14 5.41 -10.94
C GLY A 31 5.16 4.72 -11.84
N GLU A 32 6.04 3.92 -11.26
CA GLU A 32 7.18 3.32 -11.97
C GLU A 32 6.82 1.92 -12.45
N LEU A 33 7.00 1.66 -13.74
CA LEU A 33 6.88 0.33 -14.34
C LEU A 33 8.24 -0.35 -14.34
N VAL A 34 8.34 -1.53 -13.73
CA VAL A 34 9.52 -2.38 -13.74
C VAL A 34 9.18 -3.65 -14.51
N THR A 35 9.93 -3.88 -15.59
CA THR A 35 9.76 -5.06 -16.43
C THR A 35 11.12 -5.67 -16.75
N THR A 36 11.26 -6.98 -16.56
CA THR A 36 12.44 -7.76 -16.96
C THR A 36 12.01 -8.99 -17.75
N SER A 37 12.88 -9.46 -18.65
CA SER A 37 12.61 -10.71 -19.37
C SER A 37 12.83 -11.90 -18.43
N PRO A 38 12.04 -12.98 -18.55
CA PRO A 38 12.28 -14.20 -17.78
C PRO A 38 13.69 -14.76 -17.99
N SER A 39 14.39 -15.04 -16.90
CA SER A 39 15.73 -15.63 -16.90
C SER A 39 15.86 -16.66 -15.79
N ASP A 40 16.65 -17.71 -16.02
CA ASP A 40 16.95 -18.68 -14.96
C ASP A 40 17.93 -18.09 -13.96
N LYS A 41 17.59 -18.15 -12.68
CA LYS A 41 18.41 -17.67 -11.57
C LYS A 41 18.76 -18.83 -10.64
N VAL A 42 20.05 -18.99 -10.34
CA VAL A 42 20.53 -19.95 -9.35
C VAL A 42 20.10 -19.49 -7.95
N CYS A 43 19.50 -20.38 -7.16
CA CYS A 43 19.03 -20.07 -5.82
C CYS A 43 19.85 -20.83 -4.76
N ASP A 44 19.84 -20.31 -3.53
CA ASP A 44 20.38 -21.05 -2.39
C ASP A 44 19.64 -22.40 -2.28
N PRO A 45 20.30 -23.51 -1.92
CA PRO A 45 19.61 -24.81 -1.87
C PRO A 45 18.47 -24.92 -0.85
N ALA A 46 18.38 -23.98 0.10
CA ALA A 46 17.29 -23.88 1.06
C ALA A 46 16.08 -23.07 0.55
N ASP A 47 16.23 -22.37 -0.58
CA ASP A 47 15.19 -21.52 -1.16
C ASP A 47 14.17 -22.34 -1.97
N GLN A 48 12.99 -21.76 -2.15
CA GLN A 48 11.98 -22.24 -3.11
C GLN A 48 11.79 -21.17 -4.19
N CYS A 49 11.22 -21.56 -5.32
CA CYS A 49 10.76 -20.59 -6.30
C CYS A 49 9.45 -19.99 -5.81
N VAL A 50 9.35 -18.65 -5.84
CA VAL A 50 8.16 -17.94 -5.41
C VAL A 50 7.65 -17.09 -6.57
N TYR A 51 6.35 -17.16 -6.82
CA TYR A 51 5.63 -16.25 -7.69
C TYR A 51 4.70 -15.39 -6.85
N VAL A 52 4.75 -14.08 -7.07
CA VAL A 52 3.90 -13.09 -6.42
C VAL A 52 3.10 -12.37 -7.47
N SER A 53 1.80 -12.22 -7.23
CA SER A 53 0.92 -11.36 -8.02
C SER A 53 0.10 -10.51 -7.07
N MET A 54 0.14 -9.19 -7.24
CA MET A 54 -0.50 -8.24 -6.34
C MET A 54 -1.27 -7.15 -7.06
N ASP A 55 -2.33 -6.68 -6.40
CA ASP A 55 -3.06 -5.47 -6.78
C ASP A 55 -3.47 -4.72 -5.52
N ILE A 56 -2.80 -3.60 -5.29
CA ILE A 56 -3.00 -2.68 -4.19
C ILE A 56 -3.39 -1.33 -4.82
N PRO A 57 -4.66 -0.91 -4.67
CA PRO A 57 -5.18 0.30 -5.30
C PRO A 57 -4.29 1.52 -5.06
N ALA A 58 -4.07 2.34 -6.08
CA ALA A 58 -3.24 3.55 -6.01
C ALA A 58 -1.84 3.35 -5.37
N PHE A 59 -1.26 2.15 -5.49
CA PHE A 59 0.05 1.86 -4.93
C PHE A 59 0.89 0.93 -5.80
N ALA A 60 0.45 -0.33 -5.96
CA ALA A 60 1.23 -1.33 -6.68
C ALA A 60 0.33 -2.35 -7.37
N VAL A 61 0.66 -2.72 -8.62
CA VAL A 61 -0.06 -3.76 -9.37
C VAL A 61 0.91 -4.52 -10.26
N GLY A 62 0.82 -5.84 -10.31
CA GLY A 62 1.67 -6.65 -11.19
C GLY A 62 2.12 -7.96 -10.57
N SER A 63 3.12 -8.58 -11.18
CA SER A 63 3.69 -9.84 -10.76
C SER A 63 5.20 -9.87 -10.85
N PHE A 64 5.83 -10.74 -10.07
CA PHE A 64 7.26 -11.01 -10.12
C PHE A 64 7.55 -12.41 -9.57
N SER A 65 8.65 -13.01 -10.00
CA SER A 65 9.05 -14.36 -9.58
C SER A 65 10.57 -14.49 -9.42
N GLY A 66 11.02 -15.45 -8.61
CA GLY A 66 12.42 -15.69 -8.31
C GLY A 66 12.62 -16.55 -7.07
N CYS A 67 13.84 -16.54 -6.52
CA CYS A 67 14.21 -17.25 -5.29
C CYS A 67 13.51 -16.64 -4.07
N SER A 68 13.07 -17.46 -3.11
CA SER A 68 12.32 -16.99 -1.94
C SER A 68 13.00 -15.87 -1.15
N GLY A 69 14.33 -15.90 -1.00
CA GLY A 69 15.08 -14.83 -0.33
C GLY A 69 14.96 -13.47 -1.02
N ASP A 70 15.12 -13.43 -2.34
CA ASP A 70 15.01 -12.20 -3.12
C ASP A 70 13.57 -11.67 -3.16
N ILE A 71 12.62 -12.58 -3.36
CA ILE A 71 11.20 -12.26 -3.45
C ILE A 71 10.71 -11.70 -2.13
N HIS A 72 11.19 -12.22 -1.01
CA HIS A 72 10.94 -11.65 0.30
C HIS A 72 11.39 -10.18 0.38
N MET A 73 12.68 -9.92 0.10
CA MET A 73 13.24 -8.58 0.19
C MET A 73 12.49 -7.62 -0.73
N ARG A 74 12.14 -8.06 -1.94
CA ARG A 74 11.37 -7.26 -2.89
C ARG A 74 9.95 -6.97 -2.39
N LEU A 75 9.21 -7.98 -1.95
CA LEU A 75 7.83 -7.81 -1.50
C LEU A 75 7.74 -6.96 -0.23
N VAL A 76 8.55 -7.27 0.77
CA VAL A 76 8.46 -6.61 2.08
C VAL A 76 9.13 -5.24 2.06
N VAL A 77 10.40 -5.17 1.64
CA VAL A 77 11.17 -3.92 1.65
C VAL A 77 10.89 -3.11 0.39
N GLY A 78 10.95 -3.73 -0.79
CA GLY A 78 10.78 -3.03 -2.06
C GLY A 78 9.36 -2.55 -2.36
N VAL A 79 8.34 -3.20 -1.79
CA VAL A 79 6.94 -2.88 -2.01
C VAL A 79 6.26 -2.44 -0.72
N LEU A 80 5.97 -3.35 0.20
CA LEU A 80 5.02 -3.10 1.29
C LEU A 80 5.51 -2.06 2.30
N SER A 81 6.82 -1.90 2.48
CA SER A 81 7.39 -0.91 3.40
C SER A 81 7.27 0.54 2.91
N LYS A 82 6.98 0.77 1.62
CA LYS A 82 6.92 2.13 1.05
C LYS A 82 5.69 2.94 1.47
N ARG A 83 4.70 2.32 2.13
CA ARG A 83 3.50 2.99 2.66
C ARG A 83 3.19 2.47 4.06
N LYS A 84 2.92 3.37 5.01
CA LYS A 84 2.83 3.00 6.43
C LYS A 84 1.68 2.04 6.75
N ASP A 85 0.51 2.25 6.14
CA ASP A 85 -0.65 1.38 6.37
C ASP A 85 -0.41 -0.07 5.89
N LEU A 86 0.35 -0.23 4.82
CA LEU A 86 0.78 -1.53 4.28
C LEU A 86 1.83 -2.18 5.16
N HIS A 87 2.89 -1.43 5.51
CA HIS A 87 3.95 -1.88 6.38
C HIS A 87 3.37 -2.48 7.67
N ASP A 88 2.41 -1.80 8.28
CA ASP A 88 1.84 -2.23 9.57
C ASP A 88 0.82 -3.34 9.43
N GLY A 89 0.10 -3.39 8.32
CA GLY A 89 -0.72 -4.55 7.96
C GLY A 89 0.13 -5.82 7.89
N VAL A 90 1.28 -5.73 7.22
CA VAL A 90 2.22 -6.84 7.03
C VAL A 90 2.93 -7.18 8.33
N GLN A 91 3.40 -6.19 9.08
CA GLN A 91 4.04 -6.40 10.37
C GLN A 91 3.10 -7.17 11.32
N ARG A 92 1.84 -6.73 11.45
CA ARG A 92 0.85 -7.44 12.28
C ARG A 92 0.57 -8.85 11.78
N PHE A 93 0.51 -9.07 10.46
CA PHE A 93 0.35 -10.41 9.90
C PHE A 93 1.54 -11.31 10.24
N LEU A 94 2.77 -10.81 10.11
CA LEU A 94 3.97 -11.56 10.43
C LEU A 94 4.05 -11.88 11.93
N GLU A 95 3.82 -10.89 12.79
CA GLU A 95 3.81 -11.03 14.25
C GLU A 95 2.78 -12.07 14.71
N LYS A 96 1.54 -11.99 14.20
CA LYS A 96 0.47 -12.96 14.48
C LYS A 96 0.87 -14.40 14.14
N ASN A 97 1.78 -14.57 13.18
CA ASN A 97 2.25 -15.86 12.68
C ASN A 97 3.66 -16.23 13.18
N ASN A 98 4.17 -15.57 14.23
CA ASN A 98 5.52 -15.78 14.76
C ASN A 98 6.60 -15.69 13.66
N MET A 99 6.45 -14.70 12.78
CA MET A 99 7.42 -14.31 11.76
C MET A 99 7.90 -12.88 12.02
N SER A 100 9.06 -12.52 11.49
CA SER A 100 9.63 -11.17 11.60
C SER A 100 9.84 -10.57 10.21
N LEU A 101 9.77 -9.23 10.10
CA LEU A 101 10.21 -8.50 8.91
C LEU A 101 11.72 -8.67 8.65
N THR A 102 12.52 -8.88 9.70
CA THR A 102 13.99 -9.02 9.59
C THR A 102 14.44 -10.43 9.19
N TYR A 103 13.62 -11.45 9.46
CA TYR A 103 13.95 -12.84 9.14
C TYR A 103 12.67 -13.70 9.04
N PRO A 104 11.80 -13.47 8.05
CA PRO A 104 10.65 -14.34 7.88
C PRO A 104 11.15 -15.67 7.35
N ARG A 105 10.83 -16.74 8.07
CA ARG A 105 10.98 -18.10 7.53
C ARG A 105 9.96 -18.25 6.40
N PHE A 106 10.31 -17.84 5.17
CA PHE A 106 9.43 -17.89 4.00
C PHE A 106 8.90 -19.30 3.71
N SER A 107 9.63 -20.34 4.14
CA SER A 107 9.13 -21.71 4.17
C SER A 107 7.80 -21.87 4.93
N ARG A 108 7.50 -21.02 5.93
CA ARG A 108 6.19 -20.98 6.60
C ARG A 108 5.10 -20.28 5.78
N LEU A 109 5.49 -19.38 4.86
CA LEU A 109 4.54 -18.73 3.96
C LEU A 109 4.01 -19.69 2.90
N SER A 110 4.70 -20.81 2.63
CA SER A 110 4.19 -21.88 1.76
C SER A 110 2.83 -22.41 2.23
N TYR A 111 2.55 -22.40 3.54
CA TYR A 111 1.22 -22.74 4.08
C TYR A 111 0.11 -21.80 3.59
N TYR A 112 0.48 -20.57 3.24
CA TYR A 112 -0.39 -19.54 2.69
C TYR A 112 -0.29 -19.46 1.16
N GLY A 113 0.43 -20.39 0.53
CA GLY A 113 0.52 -20.51 -0.92
C GLY A 113 -0.82 -20.86 -1.56
N ASP A 114 -0.96 -20.52 -2.83
CA ASP A 114 -2.12 -20.79 -3.68
C ASP A 114 -3.44 -20.18 -3.19
N GLN A 115 -3.34 -19.18 -2.31
CA GLN A 115 -4.48 -18.43 -1.80
C GLN A 115 -4.37 -16.94 -2.17
N LEU A 116 -5.52 -16.36 -2.53
CA LEU A 116 -5.64 -14.92 -2.71
C LEU A 116 -5.90 -14.26 -1.36
N HIS A 117 -4.88 -13.61 -0.81
CA HIS A 117 -4.97 -12.85 0.43
C HIS A 117 -5.55 -11.47 0.15
N ARG A 118 -6.55 -11.07 0.94
CA ARG A 118 -7.19 -9.76 0.88
C ARG A 118 -6.97 -9.00 2.18
N PHE A 119 -6.71 -7.72 2.09
CA PHE A 119 -6.53 -6.86 3.25
C PHE A 119 -6.96 -5.43 2.97
N ASN A 120 -7.44 -4.73 3.99
CA ASN A 120 -7.90 -3.36 3.86
C ASN A 120 -6.74 -2.38 3.98
N THR A 121 -6.68 -1.43 3.05
CA THR A 121 -5.71 -0.33 3.03
C THR A 121 -6.46 1.00 2.94
N PHE A 122 -5.76 2.12 3.13
CA PHE A 122 -6.37 3.44 2.98
C PHE A 122 -6.78 3.74 1.54
N SER A 123 -6.19 3.08 0.55
CA SER A 123 -6.55 3.27 -0.85
C SER A 123 -7.60 2.26 -1.35
N GLY A 124 -7.98 1.27 -0.55
CA GLY A 124 -8.94 0.22 -0.91
C GLY A 124 -8.51 -1.18 -0.48
N GLU A 125 -9.23 -2.20 -0.96
CA GLU A 125 -8.87 -3.60 -0.71
C GLU A 125 -7.62 -3.98 -1.52
N GLY A 126 -6.52 -4.29 -0.84
CA GLY A 126 -5.32 -4.85 -1.41
C GLY A 126 -5.44 -6.37 -1.55
N ARG A 127 -4.83 -6.91 -2.60
CA ARG A 127 -4.87 -8.32 -2.97
C ARG A 127 -3.47 -8.83 -3.25
N ILE A 128 -3.08 -9.94 -2.66
CA ILE A 128 -1.78 -10.60 -2.90
C ILE A 128 -2.01 -12.10 -3.06
N PHE A 129 -1.49 -12.67 -4.14
CA PHE A 129 -1.42 -14.09 -4.40
C PHE A 129 0.04 -14.53 -4.36
N LEU A 130 0.30 -15.65 -3.69
CA LEU A 130 1.62 -16.26 -3.56
C LEU A 130 1.55 -17.70 -4.06
N HIS A 131 2.50 -18.12 -4.89
CA HIS A 131 2.69 -19.53 -5.25
C HIS A 131 4.13 -19.93 -4.95
N PHE A 132 4.32 -21.15 -4.46
CA PHE A 132 5.60 -21.72 -4.10
C PHE A 132 5.81 -23.03 -4.88
N SER A 133 6.96 -23.17 -5.53
CA SER A 133 7.34 -24.38 -6.25
C SER A 133 8.77 -24.80 -5.93
N ASN A 134 9.12 -26.05 -6.23
CA ASN A 134 10.49 -26.51 -6.05
C ASN A 134 11.40 -25.89 -7.11
N GLN A 135 12.70 -25.81 -6.80
CA GLN A 135 13.70 -25.37 -7.78
C GLN A 135 13.71 -26.34 -8.98
N GLY A 136 13.81 -25.79 -10.19
CA GLY A 136 13.71 -26.53 -11.45
C GLY A 136 12.28 -26.79 -11.94
N GLU A 137 11.25 -26.52 -11.14
CA GLU A 137 9.85 -26.61 -11.58
C GLU A 137 9.42 -25.31 -12.27
N GLU A 138 8.92 -25.39 -13.50
CA GLU A 138 8.44 -24.23 -14.24
C GLU A 138 6.97 -23.93 -13.91
N TYR A 139 6.69 -22.73 -13.40
CA TYR A 139 5.33 -22.25 -13.16
C TYR A 139 4.79 -21.46 -14.37
N THR A 140 4.38 -22.17 -15.41
CA THR A 140 4.00 -21.56 -16.72
C THR A 140 2.62 -20.91 -16.75
N ARG A 141 1.69 -21.31 -15.86
CA ARG A 141 0.30 -20.85 -15.88
C ARG A 141 -0.13 -20.40 -14.48
N PRO A 142 0.15 -19.15 -14.10
CA PRO A 142 -0.29 -18.64 -12.82
C PRO A 142 -1.81 -18.66 -12.71
N ALA A 143 -2.32 -19.16 -11.58
CA ALA A 143 -3.76 -19.18 -11.32
C ALA A 143 -4.33 -17.76 -11.25
N ILE A 144 -3.52 -16.80 -10.78
CA ILE A 144 -3.86 -15.39 -10.66
C ILE A 144 -2.68 -14.56 -11.18
N GLU A 145 -2.97 -13.67 -12.12
CA GLU A 145 -2.03 -12.69 -12.66
C GLU A 145 -2.70 -11.33 -12.72
N PHE A 146 -2.20 -10.38 -11.93
CA PHE A 146 -2.55 -8.98 -12.06
C PHE A 146 -1.56 -8.34 -13.03
N LYS A 147 -2.08 -7.66 -14.05
CA LYS A 147 -1.25 -7.04 -15.08
C LYS A 147 -1.03 -5.57 -14.77
N PRO A 148 0.21 -5.08 -14.75
CA PRO A 148 0.46 -3.65 -14.63
C PRO A 148 -0.03 -2.90 -15.87
N PRO A 149 -0.16 -1.56 -15.80
CA PRO A 149 -0.30 -0.73 -16.98
C PRO A 149 0.85 -0.94 -17.97
N ALA A 150 0.60 -0.68 -19.26
CA ALA A 150 1.61 -0.87 -20.32
C ALA A 150 2.76 0.15 -20.27
N ALA A 151 2.64 1.21 -19.48
CA ALA A 151 3.65 2.26 -19.35
C ALA A 151 3.65 2.83 -17.93
N ALA A 152 4.78 3.46 -17.55
CA ALA A 152 4.88 4.26 -16.35
C ALA A 152 3.91 5.45 -16.40
N ALA A 153 3.52 5.98 -15.23
CA ALA A 153 2.72 7.20 -15.18
C ALA A 153 3.55 8.41 -15.60
N ASN A 154 2.88 9.38 -16.22
CA ASN A 154 3.45 10.70 -16.42
C ASN A 154 3.43 11.43 -15.07
N PRO A 155 4.59 11.90 -14.55
CA PRO A 155 4.64 12.61 -13.28
C PRO A 155 3.76 13.87 -13.31
N ALA A 156 3.05 14.12 -12.22
CA ALA A 156 2.26 15.34 -12.04
C ALA A 156 3.02 16.32 -11.14
N THR A 157 3.11 17.59 -11.52
CA THR A 157 3.69 18.63 -10.67
C THR A 157 2.63 19.18 -9.73
N CYS A 158 2.79 18.94 -8.44
CA CYS A 158 1.84 19.27 -7.38
C CYS A 158 2.34 20.41 -6.51
N THR A 159 1.44 21.28 -6.07
CA THR A 159 1.76 22.33 -5.08
C THR A 159 1.81 21.71 -3.69
N VAL A 160 2.94 21.85 -2.98
CA VAL A 160 3.14 21.33 -1.62
C VAL A 160 3.65 22.47 -0.75
N GLY A 161 2.81 22.93 0.18
CA GLY A 161 3.10 24.14 0.95
C GLY A 161 3.30 25.35 0.03
N SER A 162 4.48 25.96 0.08
CA SER A 162 4.89 27.07 -0.82
C SER A 162 5.60 26.60 -2.10
N GLY A 163 5.92 25.31 -2.22
CA GLY A 163 6.73 24.75 -3.30
C GLY A 163 5.93 23.94 -4.32
N LYS A 164 6.67 23.42 -5.30
CA LYS A 164 6.19 22.41 -6.25
C LYS A 164 6.98 21.12 -6.06
N LYS A 165 6.33 19.98 -6.25
CA LYS A 165 6.92 18.65 -6.13
C LYS A 165 6.34 17.76 -7.22
N ASP A 166 7.20 16.97 -7.87
CA ASP A 166 6.76 16.00 -8.85
C ASP A 166 6.30 14.72 -8.16
N CYS A 167 5.08 14.30 -8.47
CA CYS A 167 4.45 13.10 -7.96
C CYS A 167 4.39 12.07 -9.08
N PHE A 168 5.24 11.04 -8.97
CA PHE A 168 5.39 9.99 -9.97
C PHE A 168 4.16 9.10 -10.08
N GLU A 169 3.30 9.07 -9.06
CA GLU A 169 2.00 8.39 -9.09
C GLU A 169 1.06 8.94 -10.19
N GLY A 170 1.38 10.13 -10.71
CA GLY A 170 0.74 10.76 -11.86
C GLY A 170 -0.49 11.58 -11.54
N TYR A 171 -0.69 11.95 -10.27
CA TYR A 171 -1.75 12.87 -9.84
C TYR A 171 -1.39 13.54 -8.52
N CYS A 172 -2.10 14.62 -8.20
CA CYS A 172 -1.97 15.33 -6.93
C CYS A 172 -3.11 14.95 -6.00
N ALA A 173 -2.89 15.04 -4.69
CA ALA A 173 -3.92 14.81 -3.70
C ALA A 173 -4.00 15.98 -2.70
N MET A 174 -5.21 16.46 -2.46
CA MET A 174 -5.53 17.42 -1.42
C MET A 174 -6.63 16.85 -0.55
N VAL A 175 -6.43 16.89 0.75
CA VAL A 175 -7.41 16.47 1.74
C VAL A 175 -7.53 17.56 2.79
N GLU A 176 -8.76 17.90 3.14
CA GLU A 176 -9.06 18.72 4.29
C GLU A 176 -10.04 17.99 5.18
N VAL A 177 -9.76 17.91 6.47
CA VAL A 177 -10.63 17.29 7.45
C VAL A 177 -10.86 18.25 8.60
N GLY A 178 -12.02 18.16 9.22
CA GLY A 178 -12.22 18.77 10.53
C GLY A 178 -13.38 18.17 11.29
N SER A 179 -13.30 18.25 12.61
CA SER A 179 -14.37 17.79 13.48
C SER A 179 -14.40 18.57 14.78
N VAL A 180 -15.51 18.42 15.50
CA VAL A 180 -15.53 18.81 16.92
C VAL A 180 -14.50 17.94 17.64
N SER A 181 -13.69 18.55 18.51
CA SER A 181 -12.68 17.84 19.26
C SER A 181 -13.29 16.73 20.10
N LYS A 182 -12.49 15.72 20.45
CA LYS A 182 -12.90 14.57 21.26
C LYS A 182 -13.52 14.98 22.62
N ASP A 183 -13.11 16.12 23.18
CA ASP A 183 -13.65 16.67 24.42
C ASP A 183 -14.90 17.55 24.24
N GLY A 184 -15.32 17.80 22.99
CA GLY A 184 -16.49 18.61 22.65
C GLY A 184 -16.29 20.12 22.79
N LYS A 185 -15.07 20.60 23.07
CA LYS A 185 -14.83 22.00 23.46
C LYS A 185 -14.29 22.89 22.35
N SER A 186 -13.75 22.30 21.29
CA SER A 186 -13.06 23.02 20.22
C SER A 186 -13.33 22.38 18.86
N GLN A 187 -12.88 23.03 17.81
CA GLN A 187 -12.86 22.47 16.46
C GLN A 187 -11.41 22.18 16.09
N VAL A 188 -11.18 20.98 15.56
CA VAL A 188 -9.88 20.56 15.05
C VAL A 188 -9.97 20.47 13.55
N THR A 189 -8.97 21.00 12.84
CA THR A 189 -8.91 20.95 11.38
C THR A 189 -7.50 20.57 10.94
N LYS A 190 -7.39 19.83 9.84
CA LYS A 190 -6.10 19.54 9.20
C LYS A 190 -6.27 19.54 7.69
N LYS A 191 -5.33 20.22 7.02
CA LYS A 191 -5.22 20.25 5.57
C LYS A 191 -3.92 19.60 5.14
N ILE A 192 -3.99 18.73 4.14
CA ILE A 192 -2.86 18.00 3.57
C ILE A 192 -2.91 18.23 2.07
N GLN A 193 -1.79 18.63 1.48
CA GLN A 193 -1.66 18.77 0.04
C GLN A 193 -0.28 18.27 -0.37
N ASP A 194 -0.22 17.10 -1.00
CA ASP A 194 1.03 16.41 -1.35
C ASP A 194 0.75 15.35 -2.45
N CYS A 195 1.76 14.54 -2.75
CA CYS A 195 1.61 13.32 -3.53
C CYS A 195 0.70 12.31 -2.80
N PRO A 196 -0.03 11.47 -3.55
CA PRO A 196 -1.02 10.55 -2.99
C PRO A 196 -0.49 9.65 -1.87
N THR A 197 0.72 9.11 -2.03
CA THR A 197 1.34 8.25 -1.01
C THR A 197 1.50 8.95 0.33
N LYS A 198 1.86 10.25 0.31
CA LYS A 198 1.98 11.05 1.52
C LYS A 198 0.64 11.38 2.14
N VAL A 199 -0.39 11.60 1.33
CA VAL A 199 -1.77 11.74 1.83
C VAL A 199 -2.23 10.45 2.53
N TYR A 200 -1.97 9.28 1.97
CA TYR A 200 -2.30 8.01 2.62
C TYR A 200 -1.56 7.81 3.95
N ASP A 201 -0.26 8.12 3.99
CA ASP A 201 0.53 8.07 5.23
C ASP A 201 -0.05 9.00 6.30
N GLU A 202 -0.46 10.22 5.93
CA GLU A 202 -1.05 11.19 6.86
C GLU A 202 -2.44 10.78 7.35
N LEU A 203 -3.31 10.30 6.46
CA LEU A 203 -4.61 9.75 6.84
C LEU A 203 -4.46 8.58 7.83
N TYR A 204 -3.45 7.74 7.60
CA TYR A 204 -3.12 6.65 8.49
C TYR A 204 -2.68 7.13 9.87
N MET A 205 -1.83 8.16 9.95
CA MET A 205 -1.45 8.77 11.24
C MET A 205 -2.66 9.38 11.97
N ILE A 206 -3.55 10.05 11.23
CA ILE A 206 -4.76 10.66 11.81
C ILE A 206 -5.69 9.59 12.41
N SER A 207 -5.78 8.41 11.79
CA SER A 207 -6.65 7.32 12.29
C SER A 207 -6.31 6.79 13.69
N GLY A 208 -5.26 7.30 14.33
CA GLY A 208 -4.89 6.97 15.71
C GLY A 208 -3.98 5.75 15.82
N SER A 209 -3.37 5.29 14.73
CA SER A 209 -2.46 4.13 14.78
C SER A 209 -1.12 4.43 15.47
N TYR A 210 -0.73 5.70 15.61
CA TYR A 210 0.60 6.09 16.14
C TYR A 210 0.59 7.21 17.18
N THR A 211 -0.26 8.21 16.99
CA THR A 211 -0.32 9.39 17.84
C THR A 211 -1.75 9.62 18.29
N PRO A 212 -1.99 9.96 19.57
CA PRO A 212 -3.30 10.44 20.01
C PRO A 212 -3.76 11.57 19.10
N THR A 213 -5.02 11.51 18.69
CA THR A 213 -5.64 12.53 17.85
C THR A 213 -6.80 13.17 18.59
N ASP A 214 -6.98 14.47 18.38
CA ASP A 214 -8.06 15.26 18.97
C ASP A 214 -9.36 15.19 18.14
N PHE A 215 -9.33 14.58 16.96
CA PHE A 215 -10.55 14.39 16.16
C PHE A 215 -11.54 13.44 16.86
N ASN A 216 -12.84 13.72 16.73
CA ASN A 216 -13.87 12.81 17.23
C ASN A 216 -13.89 11.45 16.49
N GLN A 217 -14.45 10.44 17.15
CA GLN A 217 -14.52 9.08 16.63
C GLN A 217 -15.29 8.96 15.31
N ALA A 218 -16.32 9.78 15.12
CA ALA A 218 -17.15 9.75 13.92
C ALA A 218 -16.34 10.08 12.65
N LEU A 219 -15.43 11.06 12.70
CA LEU A 219 -14.50 11.33 11.60
C LEU A 219 -13.49 10.17 11.40
N LEU A 220 -12.98 9.60 12.50
CA LEU A 220 -12.01 8.50 12.44
C LEU A 220 -12.59 7.23 11.82
N ASP A 221 -13.87 6.96 12.05
CA ASP A 221 -14.58 5.83 11.43
C ASP A 221 -14.72 6.05 9.90
N ASP A 222 -14.78 7.30 9.46
CA ASP A 222 -15.00 7.68 8.06
C ASP A 222 -13.72 7.90 7.25
N ILE A 223 -12.58 8.07 7.93
CA ILE A 223 -11.31 8.51 7.32
C ILE A 223 -10.80 7.61 6.19
N LYS A 224 -11.13 6.31 6.23
CA LYS A 224 -10.77 5.36 5.16
C LYS A 224 -11.50 5.64 3.85
N LYS A 225 -12.72 6.19 3.91
CA LYS A 225 -13.49 6.54 2.71
C LYS A 225 -12.78 7.62 1.90
N ILE A 226 -12.15 8.58 2.58
CA ILE A 226 -11.36 9.65 1.96
C ILE A 226 -10.29 9.06 1.03
N GLY A 227 -9.51 8.09 1.53
CA GLY A 227 -8.45 7.47 0.76
C GLY A 227 -8.95 6.59 -0.40
N ILE A 228 -10.08 5.89 -0.21
CA ILE A 228 -10.74 5.12 -1.27
C ILE A 228 -11.24 6.03 -2.39
N ILE A 229 -11.82 7.18 -2.06
CA ILE A 229 -12.27 8.16 -3.06
C ILE A 229 -11.05 8.74 -3.78
N CYS A 230 -9.99 9.07 -3.04
CA CYS A 230 -8.75 9.57 -3.63
C CYS A 230 -8.12 8.58 -4.61
N SER A 231 -8.15 7.28 -4.31
CA SER A 231 -7.57 6.24 -5.19
C SER A 231 -8.30 6.13 -6.52
N GLN A 232 -9.56 6.55 -6.57
CA GLN A 232 -10.38 6.65 -7.77
C GLN A 232 -10.16 7.96 -8.55
N LYS A 233 -9.25 8.84 -8.10
CA LYS A 233 -8.97 10.16 -8.68
C LYS A 233 -10.23 11.02 -8.78
N LYS A 234 -10.98 11.09 -7.68
CA LYS A 234 -12.23 11.86 -7.57
C LYS A 234 -12.11 12.98 -6.56
N THR A 235 -13.04 13.92 -6.70
CA THR A 235 -13.36 14.94 -5.71
C THR A 235 -14.63 14.54 -4.97
N HIS A 236 -14.67 14.74 -3.66
CA HIS A 236 -15.87 14.56 -2.85
C HIS A 236 -15.81 15.41 -1.59
N THR A 237 -16.97 15.83 -1.10
CA THR A 237 -17.12 16.55 0.17
C THR A 237 -18.20 15.89 1.02
N GLU A 238 -17.91 15.68 2.29
CA GLU A 238 -18.85 15.12 3.26
C GLU A 238 -19.01 16.05 4.46
N LEU A 239 -20.24 16.17 4.95
CA LEU A 239 -20.57 16.90 6.17
C LEU A 239 -21.57 16.07 6.99
N SER A 240 -21.17 15.71 8.20
CA SER A 240 -22.02 15.05 9.19
C SER A 240 -22.33 16.01 10.34
N GLN A 241 -23.63 16.23 10.59
CA GLN A 241 -24.12 17.13 11.63
C GLN A 241 -24.75 16.32 12.78
N ASN A 242 -24.00 16.09 13.85
CA ASN A 242 -24.46 15.29 14.99
C ASN A 242 -23.87 15.78 16.32
N GLY A 243 -24.11 17.04 16.69
CA GLY A 243 -23.62 17.61 17.95
C GLY A 243 -22.09 17.52 18.08
N THR A 244 -21.59 16.89 19.15
CA THR A 244 -20.16 16.66 19.38
C THR A 244 -19.53 15.63 18.44
N SER A 245 -20.35 14.86 17.72
CA SER A 245 -19.91 13.94 16.66
C SER A 245 -19.91 14.59 15.28
N SER A 246 -20.12 15.90 15.18
CA SER A 246 -20.11 16.59 13.89
C SER A 246 -18.71 16.61 13.28
N PHE A 247 -18.62 16.39 11.97
CA PHE A 247 -17.38 16.43 11.22
C PHE A 247 -17.62 16.83 9.77
N TYR A 248 -16.56 17.22 9.09
CA TYR A 248 -16.52 17.36 7.65
C TYR A 248 -15.21 16.81 7.11
N TRP A 249 -15.21 16.46 5.84
CA TRP A 249 -13.98 16.29 5.10
C TRP A 249 -14.21 16.58 3.62
N HIS A 250 -13.12 16.93 2.95
CA HIS A 250 -13.06 17.18 1.53
C HIS A 250 -11.81 16.51 0.98
N VAL A 251 -11.95 15.90 -0.19
CA VAL A 251 -10.85 15.30 -0.93
C VAL A 251 -10.92 15.73 -2.37
N ASP A 252 -9.77 16.06 -2.93
CA ASP A 252 -9.60 16.31 -4.35
C ASP A 252 -8.32 15.61 -4.81
N CYS A 253 -8.49 14.58 -5.63
CA CYS A 253 -7.39 13.81 -6.21
C CYS A 253 -7.50 13.82 -7.72
N ALA A 254 -6.73 14.67 -8.40
CA ALA A 254 -6.84 14.88 -9.84
C ALA A 254 -5.47 15.03 -10.52
N THR A 255 -5.42 14.69 -11.80
CA THR A 255 -4.29 14.98 -12.70
C THR A 255 -4.35 16.46 -13.06
N THR A 256 -3.39 17.27 -12.61
CA THR A 256 -3.26 18.65 -13.09
C THR A 256 -2.70 18.62 -14.52
N SER A 257 -3.58 18.69 -15.53
CA SER A 257 -3.14 18.88 -16.92
C SER A 257 -2.60 20.31 -17.08
N GLY A 258 -1.32 20.52 -16.79
CA GLY A 258 -0.52 21.70 -17.19
C GLY A 258 -0.92 23.07 -16.60
N SER A 259 -2.06 23.18 -15.92
CA SER A 259 -2.48 24.40 -15.25
C SER A 259 -2.43 24.15 -13.75
N SER A 260 -1.66 24.96 -13.04
CA SER A 260 -1.76 25.10 -11.59
C SER A 260 -3.15 25.64 -11.27
N VAL A 261 -4.18 24.79 -11.33
CA VAL A 261 -5.43 25.08 -10.66
C VAL A 261 -5.05 25.01 -9.20
N GLY A 262 -4.74 26.18 -8.63
CA GLY A 262 -4.77 26.31 -7.18
C GLY A 262 -6.16 25.85 -6.79
N ILE A 263 -6.26 24.67 -6.18
CA ILE A 263 -7.49 24.16 -5.63
C ILE A 263 -7.88 25.18 -4.56
N LYS A 264 -8.69 26.16 -4.97
CA LYS A 264 -9.34 27.15 -4.12
C LYS A 264 -10.80 26.76 -4.15
N PRO A 265 -11.22 25.74 -3.40
CA PRO A 265 -12.62 25.41 -3.43
C PRO A 265 -13.36 26.54 -2.70
N TYR A 266 -14.53 26.91 -3.22
CA TYR A 266 -15.33 28.00 -2.67
C TYR A 266 -15.91 27.53 -1.34
N ALA A 267 -15.35 28.00 -0.22
CA ALA A 267 -15.77 27.59 1.11
C ALA A 267 -17.09 28.28 1.48
N LEU A 268 -18.13 27.48 1.74
CA LEU A 268 -19.29 27.91 2.53
C LEU A 268 -19.02 27.55 3.98
N TYR A 269 -19.23 28.48 4.92
CA TYR A 269 -19.08 28.18 6.35
C TYR A 269 -20.39 27.65 6.92
N PHE A 270 -20.38 26.42 7.41
CA PHE A 270 -21.51 25.77 8.04
C PHE A 270 -21.38 25.82 9.55
N HIS A 271 -22.27 26.55 10.20
CA HIS A 271 -22.36 26.58 11.67
C HIS A 271 -23.07 25.33 12.20
N THR A 272 -22.49 24.68 13.20
CA THR A 272 -23.16 23.58 13.91
C THR A 272 -24.28 24.13 14.83
N PRO A 273 -25.16 23.28 15.40
CA PRO A 273 -26.13 23.72 16.41
C PRO A 273 -25.49 24.42 17.62
N HIS A 274 -24.22 24.17 17.88
CA HIS A 274 -23.40 25.03 18.71
C HIS A 274 -22.84 26.17 17.84
N ASN A 275 -23.27 27.41 18.12
CA ASN A 275 -22.86 28.63 17.42
C ASN A 275 -21.32 28.86 17.34
N TYR A 276 -20.52 28.04 18.02
CA TYR A 276 -19.06 28.17 18.10
C TYR A 276 -18.28 27.36 17.06
N PHE A 277 -18.89 26.40 16.35
CA PHE A 277 -18.18 25.58 15.37
C PHE A 277 -18.64 25.92 13.95
N SER A 278 -17.68 26.13 13.05
CA SER A 278 -17.92 26.47 11.64
C SER A 278 -17.02 25.64 10.73
N PHE A 279 -17.62 24.82 9.85
CA PHE A 279 -16.88 24.00 8.90
C PHE A 279 -16.90 24.64 7.51
N PRO A 280 -15.76 24.75 6.79
CA PRO A 280 -15.78 25.05 5.37
C PRO A 280 -16.32 23.83 4.64
N VAL A 281 -17.36 24.01 3.83
CA VAL A 281 -17.88 22.98 2.94
C VAL A 281 -17.80 23.52 1.53
N TYR A 282 -17.28 22.67 0.66
CA TYR A 282 -17.03 22.99 -0.73
C TYR A 282 -18.17 22.42 -1.59
N ARG A 283 -18.54 23.14 -2.65
CA ARG A 283 -19.39 22.53 -3.68
C ARG A 283 -18.50 21.64 -4.54
N ASP A 284 -18.92 20.39 -4.73
CA ASP A 284 -18.37 19.57 -5.80
C ASP A 284 -18.60 20.31 -7.12
N SER A 285 -17.55 20.46 -7.94
CA SER A 285 -17.67 21.04 -9.27
C SER A 285 -18.60 20.16 -10.11
N LEU A 286 -19.74 20.73 -10.52
CA LEU A 286 -20.66 20.14 -11.50
C LEU A 286 -19.98 19.90 -12.85
#